data_AF-A0A3S1RUS0-F1
#
_entry.id   AF-A0A3S1RUS0-F1
#
_cell.length_a   1.000
_cell.length_b   1.000
_cell.length_c   1.000
_cell.angle_alpha   90.00
_cell.angle_beta   90.00
_cell.angle_gamma   90.00
#
_symmetry.space_group_name_H-M   'P 1'
#
loop_
_entity.id
_entity.type
_entity.pdbx_description
1 polymer ?
#
loop_
_entity_poly.entity_id
_entity_poly.type
_entity_poly.pdbx_seq_one_letter_code
_entity_poly.pdbx_strand_id
1 'polypeptide(L)'
;AMGFPARYVSGYLMLDATVEQAASHAWAEAHVSGLGWVAFDAANGISPDERYVKVATGRDYRDATPVSGIRLGQAEEQLAVTVTVEQ
;
A
#
# COMPACT_ATOMS: atom_id res chain seq x y z
N ALA A 1 14.00 -14.56 9.55
CA ALA A 1 13.13 -13.55 10.18
C ALA A 1 13.84 -12.95 11.39
N MET A 2 13.64 -11.66 11.69
CA MET A 2 14.37 -10.93 12.75
C MET A 2 13.61 -10.81 14.09
N GLY A 3 12.47 -11.50 14.26
CA GLY A 3 11.71 -11.51 15.51
C GLY A 3 10.75 -10.33 15.74
N PHE A 4 10.63 -9.42 14.77
CA PHE A 4 9.67 -8.32 14.84
C PHE A 4 8.32 -8.72 14.21
N PRO A 5 7.17 -8.44 14.88
CA PRO A 5 5.88 -8.48 14.21
C PRO A 5 5.90 -7.48 13.06
N ALA A 6 5.47 -7.91 11.88
CA ALA A 6 5.45 -7.08 10.68
C ALA A 6 4.10 -7.21 9.97
N ARG A 7 3.70 -6.15 9.26
CA ARG A 7 2.50 -6.13 8.43
C ARG A 7 2.78 -5.48 7.09
N TYR A 8 2.12 -6.00 6.06
CA TYR A 8 1.98 -5.39 4.76
C TYR A 8 1.03 -4.21 4.86
N VAL A 9 1.34 -3.12 4.18
CA VAL A 9 0.49 -1.94 4.08
C VAL A 9 0.19 -1.65 2.62
N SER A 10 -1.09 -1.41 2.32
CA SER A 10 -1.59 -0.99 1.02
C SER A 10 -2.19 0.41 1.15
N GLY A 11 -1.93 1.27 0.17
CA GLY A 11 -2.41 2.64 0.19
C GLY A 11 -2.01 3.43 -1.05
N TYR A 12 -1.82 4.73 -0.88
CA TYR A 12 -1.43 5.65 -1.94
C TYR A 12 -0.15 6.40 -1.55
N LEU A 13 0.61 6.80 -2.56
CA LEU A 13 1.80 7.63 -2.44
C LEU A 13 1.68 8.79 -3.43
N MET A 14 1.80 10.02 -2.94
CA MET A 14 1.93 11.21 -3.78
C MET A 14 3.38 11.36 -4.25
N LEU A 15 3.59 11.31 -5.57
CA LEU A 15 4.88 11.62 -6.20
C LEU A 15 4.84 13.04 -6.76
N ASP A 16 5.72 13.91 -6.25
CA ASP A 16 5.75 15.35 -6.61
C ASP A 16 6.00 15.61 -8.11
N ALA A 17 6.62 14.66 -8.81
CA ALA A 17 7.03 14.81 -10.21
C ALA A 17 5.95 14.44 -11.23
N THR A 18 4.78 13.92 -10.81
CA THR A 18 3.76 13.40 -11.73
C THR A 18 2.35 13.74 -11.24
N VAL A 19 1.46 14.15 -12.12
CA VAL A 19 0.04 14.40 -11.79
C VAL A 19 -0.75 13.08 -11.75
N GLU A 20 -0.47 12.17 -12.68
CA GLU A 20 -1.03 10.82 -12.68
C GLU A 20 -0.25 9.91 -11.71
N GLN A 21 -0.88 9.58 -10.59
CA GLN A 21 -0.30 8.70 -9.58
C GLN A 21 -0.55 7.24 -9.92
N ALA A 22 0.32 6.36 -9.41
CA ALA A 22 0.06 4.93 -9.44
C ALA A 22 -1.26 4.63 -8.71
N ALA A 23 -2.02 3.65 -9.24
CA ALA A 23 -3.32 3.27 -8.69
C ALA A 23 -3.24 2.80 -7.23
N SER A 24 -2.09 2.30 -6.78
CA SER A 24 -1.80 2.00 -5.38
C SER A 24 -0.29 1.95 -5.15
N HIS A 25 0.09 2.04 -3.90
CA HIS A 25 1.45 1.79 -3.43
C HIS A 25 1.42 0.89 -2.19
N ALA A 26 2.54 0.22 -1.94
CA ALA A 26 2.66 -0.68 -0.81
C ALA A 26 4.01 -0.57 -0.12
N TRP A 27 3.98 -0.75 1.20
CA TRP A 27 5.15 -0.72 2.06
C TRP A 27 4.98 -1.67 3.24
N ALA A 28 5.97 -1.72 4.13
CA ALA A 28 5.93 -2.58 5.31
C ALA A 28 5.96 -1.75 6.60
N GLU A 29 5.33 -2.25 7.64
CA GLU A 29 5.50 -1.74 9.00
C GLU A 29 5.99 -2.86 9.91
N ALA A 30 6.92 -2.55 10.83
CA ALA A 30 7.37 -3.45 11.88
C ALA A 30 7.05 -2.87 13.26
N HIS A 31 6.55 -3.70 14.17
CA HIS A 31 6.25 -3.28 15.53
C HIS A 31 7.51 -3.34 16.40
N VAL A 32 8.01 -2.18 16.80
CA VAL A 32 9.16 -2.03 17.69
C VAL A 32 8.67 -1.71 19.10
N SER A 33 9.10 -2.50 20.08
CA SER A 33 8.72 -2.28 21.48
C SER A 33 9.09 -0.86 21.93
N GLY A 34 8.14 -0.14 22.52
CA GLY A 34 8.30 1.25 22.95
C GLY A 34 8.09 2.31 21.86
N LEU A 35 8.16 1.95 20.58
CA LEU A 35 7.93 2.87 19.44
C LEU A 35 6.60 2.60 18.72
N GLY A 36 6.06 1.39 18.82
CA GLY A 36 4.87 0.97 18.08
C GLY A 36 5.21 0.55 16.65
N TRP A 37 4.29 0.80 15.71
CA TRP A 37 4.48 0.45 14.30
C TRP A 37 5.36 1.48 13.59
N VAL A 38 6.51 1.04 13.08
CA VAL A 38 7.46 1.84 12.32
C VAL A 38 7.39 1.44 10.86
N ALA A 39 7.25 2.44 9.96
CA ALA A 39 7.03 2.21 8.53
C ALA A 39 8.33 2.30 7.70
N PHE A 40 8.41 1.43 6.70
CA PHE A 40 9.55 1.28 5.80
C PHE A 40 9.06 1.05 4.37
N ASP A 41 9.42 1.97 3.47
CA ASP A 41 9.24 1.80 2.04
C ASP A 41 10.56 1.34 1.42
N ALA A 42 10.69 0.02 1.24
CA ALA A 42 11.88 -0.57 0.65
C ALA A 42 12.02 -0.28 -0.86
N ALA A 43 10.93 0.06 -1.56
CA ALA A 43 10.98 0.38 -2.98
C ALA A 43 11.62 1.76 -3.21
N ASN A 44 11.36 2.70 -2.30
CA ASN A 44 11.90 4.06 -2.37
C ASN A 44 13.07 4.31 -1.40
N GLY A 45 13.40 3.37 -0.52
CA GLY A 45 14.51 3.47 0.43
C GLY A 45 14.31 4.52 1.53
N ILE A 46 13.05 4.85 1.84
CA ILE A 46 12.68 5.91 2.80
C ILE A 46 11.66 5.39 3.81
N SER A 47 11.56 6.09 4.95
CA SER A 47 10.38 5.96 5.82
C SER A 47 9.26 6.84 5.29
N PRO A 48 8.01 6.34 5.23
CA PRO A 48 6.85 7.12 4.83
C PRO A 48 6.73 8.45 5.57
N ASP A 49 6.42 9.50 4.81
CA ASP A 49 6.12 10.85 5.29
C ASP A 49 4.65 11.20 4.99
N GLU A 50 4.32 12.49 5.03
CA GLU A 50 2.98 13.02 4.79
C GLU A 50 2.40 12.72 3.40
N ARG A 51 3.22 12.26 2.45
CA ARG A 51 2.78 11.87 1.09
C ARG A 51 2.12 10.49 1.04
N TYR A 52 2.18 9.73 2.13
CA TYR A 52 1.67 8.37 2.19
C TYR A 52 0.31 8.32 2.87
N VAL A 53 -0.68 7.77 2.19
CA VAL A 53 -2.02 7.53 2.75
C VAL A 53 -2.22 6.03 2.93
N LYS A 54 -2.26 5.57 4.18
CA LYS A 54 -2.55 4.18 4.52
C LYS A 54 -4.03 3.87 4.37
N VAL A 55 -4.35 2.80 3.65
CA VAL A 55 -5.74 2.35 3.43
C VAL A 55 -6.00 1.02 4.15
N ALA A 56 -5.12 0.04 3.99
CA ALA A 56 -5.30 -1.30 4.57
C ALA A 56 -3.99 -1.89 5.08
N THR A 57 -4.08 -2.81 6.04
CA THR A 57 -2.93 -3.60 6.52
C THR A 57 -3.28 -5.07 6.65
N GLY A 58 -2.31 -5.94 6.37
CA GLY A 58 -2.50 -7.38 6.39
C GLY A 58 -1.20 -8.15 6.59
N ARG A 59 -1.26 -9.49 6.62
CA ARG A 59 -0.03 -10.31 6.71
C ARG A 59 0.74 -10.29 5.40
N ASP A 60 0.01 -10.25 4.29
CA ASP A 60 0.54 -10.09 2.94
C ASP A 60 -0.46 -9.31 2.06
N TYR A 61 -0.16 -9.22 0.76
CA TYR A 61 -1.01 -8.53 -0.22
C TYR A 61 -2.47 -9.03 -0.22
N ARG A 62 -2.73 -10.32 0.01
CA ARG A 62 -4.09 -10.89 -0.08
C ARG A 62 -5.01 -10.37 1.01
N ASP A 63 -4.45 -10.05 2.17
CA ASP A 63 -5.19 -9.49 3.30
C ASP A 63 -5.46 -7.98 3.14
N ALA A 64 -4.78 -7.31 2.20
CA ALA A 64 -4.81 -5.85 2.01
C ALA A 64 -5.00 -5.45 0.53
N THR A 65 -5.53 -6.36 -0.29
CA THR A 65 -5.72 -6.11 -1.71
C THR A 65 -6.88 -5.12 -1.91
N PRO A 66 -6.71 -4.06 -2.71
CA PRO A 66 -7.77 -3.07 -2.93
C PRO A 66 -8.98 -3.65 -3.66
N VAL A 67 -8.77 -4.66 -4.51
CA VAL A 67 -9.83 -5.40 -5.20
C VAL A 67 -9.50 -6.90 -5.14
N SER A 68 -10.49 -7.73 -4.81
CA SER A 68 -10.41 -9.19 -4.90
C SER A 68 -11.73 -9.75 -5.38
N GLY A 69 -11.69 -10.73 -6.28
CA GLY A 69 -12.88 -11.39 -6.79
C GLY A 69 -12.54 -12.73 -7.43
N ILE A 70 -13.57 -13.54 -7.67
CA ILE A 70 -13.48 -14.81 -8.40
C ILE A 70 -14.42 -14.68 -9.60
N ARG A 71 -13.93 -15.06 -10.77
CA ARG A 71 -14.71 -15.05 -12.01
C ARG A 71 -15.06 -16.47 -12.44
N LEU A 72 -16.32 -16.68 -12.82
CA LEU A 72 -16.83 -17.94 -13.39
C LEU A 72 -17.59 -17.64 -14.70
N GLY A 73 -17.30 -18.35 -15.80
CA GLY A 73 -18.01 -18.21 -17.09
C GLY A 73 -17.23 -17.44 -18.18
N GLN A 74 -17.93 -16.85 -19.17
CA GLN A 74 -17.33 -15.98 -20.20
C GLN A 74 -17.97 -14.58 -20.18
N ALA A 75 -17.19 -13.59 -19.74
CA ALA A 75 -17.47 -12.15 -19.72
C ALA A 75 -16.16 -11.35 -19.87
N GLU A 76 -16.23 -10.15 -20.44
CA GLU A 76 -15.16 -9.13 -20.44
C GLU A 76 -15.19 -8.34 -19.13
N GLU A 77 -14.01 -7.99 -18.60
CA GLU A 77 -13.86 -7.16 -17.40
C GLU A 77 -12.87 -6.02 -17.68
N GLN A 78 -13.19 -4.83 -17.17
CA GLN A 78 -12.30 -3.67 -17.16
C GLN A 78 -12.25 -3.08 -15.75
N LEU A 79 -11.04 -2.83 -15.26
CA LEU A 79 -10.81 -2.08 -14.03
C LEU A 79 -10.09 -0.78 -14.41
N ALA A 80 -10.76 0.35 -14.20
CA ALA A 80 -10.18 1.68 -14.34
C ALA A 80 -10.07 2.32 -12.94
N VAL A 81 -8.87 2.75 -12.58
CA VAL A 81 -8.60 3.43 -11.31
C VAL A 81 -7.90 4.74 -11.63
N THR A 82 -8.45 5.84 -11.12
CA THR A 82 -7.85 7.17 -11.20
C THR A 82 -7.65 7.66 -9.77
N VAL A 83 -6.44 8.07 -9.45
CA VAL A 83 -6.10 8.64 -8.13
C VAL A 83 -5.62 10.06 -8.36
N THR A 84 -6.32 11.01 -7.74
CA THR A 84 -5.91 12.42 -7.67
C THR A 84 -5.59 12.74 -6.21
N VAL A 85 -4.41 13.28 -5.95
CA VAL A 85 -4.02 13.78 -4.63
C VAL A 85 -3.83 15.28 -4.75
N GLU A 86 -4.53 16.05 -3.92
CA GLU A 86 -4.51 17.52 -3.89
C GLU A 86 -4.13 18.01 -2.49
N GLN A 87 -3.46 19.17 -2.42
CA GLN A 87 -2.99 19.80 -1.18
C GLN A 87 -3.98 20.86 -0.69
#